data_AF-A0A1V5QVZ2-F1
#
_entry.id   AF-A0A1V5QVZ2-F1
#
_cell.length_a   1.000
_cell.length_b   1.000
_cell.length_c   1.000
_cell.angle_alpha   90.00
_cell.angle_beta   90.00
_cell.angle_gamma   90.00
#
_symmetry.space_group_name_H-M   'P 1'
#
loop_
_entity.id
_entity.type
_entity.pdbx_description
1 polymer ?
#
loop_
_entity_poly.entity_id
_entity_poly.type
_entity_poly.pdbx_seq_one_letter_code
_entity_poly.pdbx_strand_id
1 'polypeptide(L)'
;MSNPHLRWRLDLPVAVEDAATEWLMAQGATATYREADPPHTFFAYFPPGRVPPDVAGLAAFKGVRLLEAETFADEDWLAKSREGFGRFEVGSRFLVKPLWDEDPVPEGRLALVVNPGLAFGTGGRDILAFDNDPDCGPAMAEFIDLNAHLLDGRTPFRHFVGLLDDPQVRGPYQVLLANILLETIQELLPGMAEVAAPGGRLIASGILAERQDEALVSLVLGGFRPLRVVREGEWIAILAERT
;
A
#
# COMPACT_ATOMS: atom_id res chain seq x y z
N MET A 1 -20.82 0.13 25.52
CA MET A 1 -20.24 -1.21 25.32
C MET A 1 -19.97 -1.32 23.83
N SER A 2 -18.70 -1.42 23.41
CA SER A 2 -18.36 -1.59 21.99
C SER A 2 -18.97 -2.91 21.51
N ASN A 3 -19.65 -2.88 20.37
CA ASN A 3 -20.20 -4.08 19.76
C ASN A 3 -19.05 -4.70 18.94
N PRO A 4 -18.63 -5.95 19.19
CA PRO A 4 -17.45 -6.51 18.54
C PRO A 4 -17.72 -6.82 17.06
N HIS A 5 -16.68 -6.74 16.25
CA HIS A 5 -16.66 -7.31 14.91
C HIS A 5 -16.72 -8.84 14.98
N LEU A 6 -17.15 -9.48 13.90
CA LEU A 6 -17.13 -10.92 13.77
C LEU A 6 -16.26 -11.33 12.58
N ARG A 7 -15.40 -12.30 12.79
CA ARG A 7 -14.61 -12.95 11.75
C ARG A 7 -14.99 -14.42 11.65
N TRP A 8 -15.26 -14.87 10.43
CA TRP A 8 -15.38 -16.28 10.10
C TRP A 8 -14.10 -16.77 9.45
N ARG A 9 -13.61 -17.92 9.92
CA ARG A 9 -12.50 -18.67 9.33
C ARG A 9 -13.07 -19.87 8.60
N LEU A 10 -12.87 -19.92 7.29
CA LEU A 10 -13.45 -20.90 6.38
C LEU A 10 -12.34 -21.74 5.75
N ASP A 11 -12.59 -23.04 5.68
CA ASP A 11 -11.94 -23.91 4.70
C ASP A 11 -12.78 -23.84 3.42
N LEU A 12 -12.23 -23.20 2.39
CA LEU A 12 -12.95 -22.84 1.19
C LEU A 12 -12.12 -23.27 -0.04
N PRO A 13 -12.62 -24.17 -0.89
CA PRO A 13 -11.96 -24.51 -2.14
C PRO A 13 -11.95 -23.33 -3.12
N VAL A 14 -10.81 -23.05 -3.74
CA VAL A 14 -10.65 -21.93 -4.71
C VAL A 14 -11.73 -21.94 -5.80
N ALA A 15 -12.16 -23.12 -6.25
CA ALA A 15 -13.18 -23.27 -7.29
C ALA A 15 -14.57 -22.69 -6.94
N VAL A 16 -14.86 -22.41 -5.68
CA VAL A 16 -16.14 -21.84 -5.23
C VAL A 16 -15.98 -20.47 -4.57
N GLU A 17 -14.77 -19.90 -4.61
CA GLU A 17 -14.42 -18.66 -3.92
C GLU A 17 -15.21 -17.47 -4.40
N ASP A 18 -15.22 -17.20 -5.70
CA ASP A 18 -15.92 -16.03 -6.25
C ASP A 18 -17.41 -16.04 -5.85
N ALA A 19 -18.08 -17.18 -6.03
CA ALA A 19 -19.50 -17.33 -5.70
C ALA A 19 -19.77 -17.25 -4.19
N ALA A 20 -18.87 -17.79 -3.36
CA ALA A 20 -18.97 -17.70 -1.91
C ALA A 20 -18.70 -16.28 -1.39
N THR A 21 -17.74 -15.57 -1.99
CA THR A 21 -17.43 -14.17 -1.72
C THR A 21 -18.64 -13.30 -2.03
N GLU A 22 -19.22 -13.41 -3.22
CA GLU A 22 -20.43 -12.68 -3.59
C GLU A 22 -21.57 -12.92 -2.60
N TRP A 23 -21.80 -14.18 -2.22
CA TRP A 23 -22.82 -14.52 -1.23
C TRP A 23 -22.52 -13.92 0.15
N LEU A 24 -21.29 -14.04 0.66
CA LEU A 24 -20.87 -13.48 1.94
C LEU A 24 -21.03 -11.96 1.97
N MET A 25 -20.65 -11.26 0.89
CA MET A 25 -20.83 -9.82 0.75
C MET A 25 -22.32 -9.44 0.74
N ALA A 26 -23.16 -10.20 0.03
CA ALA A 26 -24.61 -10.00 0.04
C ALA A 26 -25.23 -10.25 1.43
N GLN A 27 -24.68 -11.19 2.20
CA GLN A 27 -25.05 -11.42 3.59
C GLN A 27 -24.57 -10.33 4.55
N GLY A 28 -23.56 -9.55 4.14
CA GLY A 28 -23.07 -8.42 4.91
C GLY A 28 -21.65 -8.45 5.37
N ALA A 29 -20.82 -9.31 4.79
CA ALA A 29 -19.40 -9.17 4.96
C ALA A 29 -18.96 -7.80 4.40
N THR A 30 -18.05 -7.15 5.10
CA THR A 30 -17.39 -5.91 4.64
C THR A 30 -16.10 -6.21 3.90
N ALA A 31 -15.49 -7.35 4.19
CA ALA A 31 -14.27 -7.82 3.53
C ALA A 31 -14.20 -9.35 3.54
N THR A 32 -13.48 -9.87 2.55
CA THR A 32 -13.03 -11.26 2.52
C THR A 32 -11.55 -11.30 2.18
N TYR A 33 -10.84 -12.30 2.67
CA TYR A 33 -9.39 -12.42 2.50
C TYR A 33 -8.98 -13.89 2.49
N ARG A 34 -8.07 -14.28 1.58
CA ARG A 34 -7.41 -15.58 1.60
C ARG A 34 -5.93 -15.40 1.93
N GLU A 35 -5.43 -16.21 2.85
CA GLU A 35 -3.99 -16.30 3.12
C GLU A 35 -3.22 -16.77 1.88
N ALA A 36 -2.16 -16.05 1.53
CA ALA A 36 -1.29 -16.38 0.41
C ALA A 36 -0.54 -17.71 0.63
N ASP A 37 -0.19 -18.02 1.87
CA ASP A 37 0.55 -19.24 2.23
C ASP A 37 -0.38 -20.36 2.73
N PRO A 38 -0.03 -21.65 2.50
CA PRO A 38 -0.72 -22.79 3.09
C PRO A 38 -0.82 -22.64 4.62
N PRO A 39 -2.00 -22.85 5.22
CA PRO A 39 -3.11 -23.65 4.71
C PRO A 39 -4.15 -22.91 3.84
N HIS A 40 -3.85 -21.71 3.31
CA HIS A 40 -4.73 -20.91 2.44
C HIS A 40 -6.10 -20.64 3.07
N THR A 41 -6.09 -20.32 4.36
CA THR A 41 -7.32 -20.08 5.11
C THR A 41 -8.07 -18.89 4.52
N PHE A 42 -9.39 -19.05 4.39
CA PHE A 42 -10.25 -17.97 3.92
C PHE A 42 -10.95 -17.30 5.10
N PHE A 43 -11.04 -15.98 5.07
CA PHE A 43 -11.66 -15.18 6.13
C PHE A 43 -12.77 -14.31 5.57
N ALA A 44 -13.84 -14.16 6.35
CA ALA A 44 -14.92 -13.22 6.08
C ALA A 44 -15.16 -12.34 7.32
N TYR A 45 -15.26 -11.04 7.12
CA TYR A 45 -15.37 -10.05 8.19
C TYR A 45 -16.76 -9.40 8.17
N PHE A 46 -17.43 -9.36 9.31
CA PHE A 46 -18.74 -8.75 9.49
C PHE A 46 -18.65 -7.59 10.48
N PRO A 47 -19.31 -6.46 10.18
CA PRO A 47 -19.22 -5.26 10.99
C PRO A 47 -20.01 -5.41 12.31
N PRO A 48 -19.71 -4.56 13.31
CA PRO A 48 -20.39 -4.54 14.58
C PRO A 48 -21.91 -4.40 14.45
N GLY A 49 -22.66 -5.16 15.26
CA GLY A 49 -24.12 -5.07 15.32
C GLY A 49 -24.87 -5.64 14.12
N ARG A 50 -24.15 -6.23 13.16
CA ARG A 50 -24.78 -7.04 12.13
C ARG A 50 -25.07 -8.43 12.67
N VAL A 51 -26.29 -8.91 12.43
CA VAL A 51 -26.62 -10.31 12.70
C VAL A 51 -25.86 -11.18 11.70
N PRO A 52 -25.02 -12.13 12.15
CA PRO A 52 -24.29 -13.01 11.26
C PRO A 52 -25.27 -13.83 10.41
N PRO A 53 -24.93 -14.16 9.15
CA PRO A 53 -25.79 -15.01 8.34
C PRO A 53 -25.89 -16.42 8.93
N ASP A 54 -26.97 -17.12 8.56
CA ASP A 54 -27.11 -18.53 8.92
C ASP A 54 -26.00 -19.36 8.24
N VAL A 55 -25.22 -20.07 9.06
CA VAL A 55 -24.14 -20.95 8.63
C VAL A 55 -24.66 -22.05 7.69
N ALA A 56 -25.95 -22.43 7.80
CA ALA A 56 -26.58 -23.38 6.88
C ALA A 56 -26.51 -22.93 5.42
N GLY A 57 -26.43 -21.63 5.14
CA GLY A 57 -26.26 -21.08 3.80
C GLY A 57 -24.96 -21.50 3.12
N LEU A 58 -23.91 -21.84 3.89
CA LEU A 58 -22.65 -22.33 3.34
C LEU A 58 -22.79 -23.69 2.66
N ALA A 59 -23.84 -24.47 2.98
CA ALA A 59 -24.11 -25.76 2.34
C ALA A 59 -24.41 -25.64 0.83
N ALA A 60 -24.73 -24.44 0.33
CA ALA A 60 -24.86 -24.16 -1.09
C ALA A 60 -23.52 -24.29 -1.85
N PHE A 61 -22.38 -24.21 -1.14
CA PHE A 61 -21.05 -24.26 -1.72
C PHE A 61 -20.36 -25.57 -1.36
N LYS A 62 -20.11 -26.41 -2.37
CA LYS A 62 -19.54 -27.73 -2.16
C LYS A 62 -18.12 -27.63 -1.59
N GLY A 63 -17.91 -28.28 -0.44
CA GLY A 63 -16.59 -28.37 0.20
C GLY A 63 -16.25 -27.19 1.11
N VAL A 64 -17.13 -26.21 1.26
CA VAL A 64 -16.93 -25.09 2.19
C VAL A 64 -17.28 -25.52 3.60
N ARG A 65 -16.43 -25.18 4.57
CA ARG A 65 -16.65 -25.45 5.99
C ARG A 65 -16.27 -24.24 6.83
N LEU A 66 -17.16 -23.85 7.74
CA LEU A 66 -16.81 -22.94 8.82
C LEU A 66 -15.91 -23.67 9.82
N LEU A 67 -14.68 -23.22 9.94
CA LEU A 67 -13.71 -23.73 10.92
C LEU A 67 -13.92 -23.06 12.26
N GLU A 68 -14.14 -21.74 12.26
CA GLU A 68 -14.18 -20.93 13.47
C GLU A 68 -14.96 -19.63 13.25
N ALA A 69 -15.67 -19.19 14.28
CA ALA A 69 -16.30 -17.89 14.33
C ALA A 69 -15.86 -17.18 15.59
N GLU A 70 -15.17 -16.05 15.44
CA GLU A 70 -14.56 -15.30 16.53
C GLU A 70 -15.05 -13.86 16.51
N THR A 71 -15.38 -13.33 17.69
CA THR A 71 -15.65 -11.91 17.87
C THR A 71 -14.40 -11.20 18.33
N PHE A 72 -14.03 -10.10 17.68
CA PHE A 72 -12.90 -9.27 18.07
C PHE A 72 -13.38 -7.83 18.29
N ALA A 73 -12.76 -7.12 19.25
CA ALA A 73 -13.11 -5.73 19.50
C ALA A 73 -12.75 -4.87 18.29
N ASP A 74 -13.35 -3.68 18.19
CA ASP A 74 -12.88 -2.64 17.28
C ASP A 74 -11.46 -2.25 17.74
N GLU A 75 -10.47 -2.92 17.16
CA GLU A 75 -9.07 -2.60 17.41
C GLU A 75 -8.72 -1.41 16.52
N ASP A 76 -8.29 -0.31 17.15
CA ASP A 76 -7.76 0.84 16.43
C ASP A 76 -6.40 0.44 15.84
N TRP A 77 -6.43 -0.23 14.67
CA TRP A 77 -5.24 -0.65 13.92
C TRP A 77 -4.36 0.54 13.54
N LEU A 78 -4.97 1.73 13.37
CA LEU A 78 -4.26 3.00 13.29
C LEU A 78 -3.49 3.24 14.59
N ALA A 79 -4.09 3.13 15.78
CA ALA A 79 -3.39 3.23 17.06
C ALA A 79 -2.32 2.16 17.30
N LYS A 80 -2.53 0.90 16.88
CA LYS A 80 -1.47 -0.13 16.93
C LYS A 80 -0.31 0.18 15.97
N SER A 81 -0.60 0.78 14.81
CA SER A 81 0.43 1.33 13.90
C SER A 81 1.15 2.54 14.52
N ARG A 82 0.43 3.39 15.28
CA ARG A 82 1.01 4.51 16.05
C ARG A 82 2.04 4.05 17.09
N GLU A 83 1.84 2.89 17.73
CA GLU A 83 2.76 2.35 18.73
C GLU A 83 4.09 1.84 18.11
N GLY A 84 4.09 1.44 16.83
CA GLY A 84 5.27 0.90 16.15
C GLY A 84 6.10 1.93 15.38
N PHE A 85 5.53 3.09 15.04
CA PHE A 85 6.20 4.07 14.20
C PHE A 85 6.98 5.11 15.03
N GLY A 86 8.29 4.93 15.10
CA GLY A 86 9.24 5.87 15.73
C GLY A 86 9.92 6.81 14.72
N ARG A 87 10.71 7.78 15.21
CA ARG A 87 11.56 8.58 14.31
C ARG A 87 12.70 7.77 13.72
N PHE A 88 13.11 8.12 12.51
CA PHE A 88 14.27 7.53 11.85
C PHE A 88 14.94 8.51 10.90
N GLU A 89 16.23 8.30 10.64
CA GLU A 89 17.04 9.17 9.79
C GLU A 89 16.98 8.73 8.33
N VAL A 90 16.81 9.68 7.41
CA VAL A 90 16.85 9.43 5.97
C VAL A 90 17.97 10.23 5.33
N GLY A 91 19.04 9.52 4.98
CA GLY A 91 20.28 10.12 4.48
C GLY A 91 20.89 11.12 5.48
N SER A 92 21.64 12.09 4.97
CA SER A 92 22.32 13.09 5.81
C SER A 92 21.46 14.31 6.17
N ARG A 93 20.28 14.47 5.55
CA ARG A 93 19.52 15.72 5.59
C ARG A 93 18.16 15.62 6.24
N PHE A 94 17.54 14.45 6.26
CA PHE A 94 16.17 14.30 6.75
C PHE A 94 16.12 13.45 8.02
N LEU A 95 15.18 13.82 8.88
CA LEU A 95 14.68 13.02 9.99
C LEU A 95 13.19 12.85 9.76
N VAL A 96 12.68 11.63 9.63
CA VAL A 96 11.24 11.38 9.59
C VAL A 96 10.78 11.13 11.02
N LYS A 97 9.73 11.80 11.46
CA LYS A 97 9.17 11.64 12.82
C LYS A 97 7.65 11.67 12.82
N PRO A 98 6.98 10.97 13.75
CA PRO A 98 5.54 11.06 13.86
C PRO A 98 5.06 12.41 14.40
N LEU A 99 3.77 12.71 14.22
CA LEU A 99 3.13 13.92 14.76
C LEU A 99 3.25 14.04 16.29
N TRP A 100 3.21 12.92 17.01
CA TRP A 100 3.29 12.87 18.48
C TRP A 100 4.71 12.88 19.03
N ASP A 101 5.72 12.90 18.17
CA ASP A 101 7.11 12.99 18.60
C ASP A 101 7.44 14.48 18.84
N GLU A 102 7.77 14.84 20.08
CA GLU A 102 8.07 16.20 20.49
C GLU A 102 9.57 16.47 20.67
N ASP A 103 10.45 15.46 20.64
CA ASP A 103 11.85 15.73 20.96
C ASP A 103 12.54 16.54 19.85
N PRO A 104 13.63 17.28 20.20
CA PRO A 104 14.21 18.25 19.29
C PRO A 104 14.89 17.57 18.10
N VAL A 105 14.82 18.28 16.98
CA VAL A 105 15.47 17.87 15.73
C VAL A 105 16.98 18.13 15.85
N PRO A 106 17.85 17.14 15.54
CA PRO A 106 19.29 17.34 15.57
C PRO A 106 19.73 18.48 14.65
N GLU A 107 20.78 19.21 15.05
CA GLU A 107 21.32 20.33 14.28
C GLU A 107 21.70 19.90 12.85
N GLY A 108 21.31 20.69 11.86
CA GLY A 108 21.55 20.41 10.43
C GLY A 108 20.58 19.41 9.78
N ARG A 109 19.62 18.86 10.53
CA ARG A 109 18.55 18.00 9.98
C ARG A 109 17.27 18.79 9.73
N LEU A 110 16.51 18.36 8.73
CA LEU A 110 15.14 18.80 8.49
C LEU A 110 14.19 17.68 8.93
N ALA A 111 13.28 17.98 9.86
CA ALA A 111 12.32 17.00 10.33
C ALA A 111 11.06 17.00 9.45
N LEU A 112 10.81 15.89 8.76
CA LEU A 112 9.57 15.63 8.06
C LEU A 112 8.60 14.97 9.04
N VAL A 113 7.51 15.66 9.35
CA VAL A 113 6.48 15.15 10.27
C VAL A 113 5.47 14.34 9.46
N VAL A 114 5.27 13.08 9.83
CA VAL A 114 4.34 12.17 9.14
C VAL A 114 3.29 11.70 10.13
N ASN A 115 2.02 11.70 9.74
CA ASN A 115 1.00 10.91 10.44
C ASN A 115 0.95 9.53 9.77
N PRO A 116 1.53 8.47 10.38
CA PRO A 116 1.69 7.19 9.70
C PRO A 116 0.32 6.53 9.48
N GLY A 117 0.10 6.16 8.23
CA GLY A 117 -1.12 5.52 7.75
C GLY A 117 -1.14 5.45 6.23
N LEU A 118 -0.85 6.57 5.53
CA LEU A 118 -1.31 6.75 4.14
C LEU A 118 -0.52 7.75 3.25
N ALA A 119 0.66 8.26 3.63
CA ALA A 119 1.31 9.37 2.88
C ALA A 119 2.73 9.08 2.34
N PHE A 120 3.04 9.54 1.10
CA PHE A 120 4.35 9.42 0.42
C PHE A 120 4.75 10.68 -0.40
N GLY A 121 6.00 11.16 -0.26
CA GLY A 121 6.69 12.07 -1.22
C GLY A 121 6.83 13.56 -0.82
N THR A 122 8.02 14.18 -0.91
CA THR A 122 8.31 15.59 -0.46
C THR A 122 9.23 16.44 -1.37
N GLY A 123 9.51 16.04 -2.62
CA GLY A 123 10.59 16.66 -3.42
C GLY A 123 10.22 17.89 -4.28
N GLY A 124 11.11 18.89 -4.36
CA GLY A 124 10.90 20.16 -5.09
C GLY A 124 11.14 20.17 -6.61
N ARG A 125 10.51 19.25 -7.36
CA ARG A 125 10.33 19.35 -8.83
C ARG A 125 8.82 19.30 -9.12
N ASP A 126 8.38 19.49 -10.37
CA ASP A 126 6.98 19.24 -10.74
C ASP A 126 6.71 17.73 -10.56
N ILE A 127 6.28 17.36 -9.35
CA ILE A 127 5.98 16.00 -8.94
C ILE A 127 4.48 15.82 -9.03
N LEU A 128 4.08 14.71 -9.63
CA LEU A 128 2.73 14.19 -9.60
C LEU A 128 2.76 12.89 -8.80
N ALA A 129 2.01 12.84 -7.71
CA ALA A 129 1.80 11.64 -6.91
C ALA A 129 0.35 11.17 -7.10
N PHE A 130 0.11 9.87 -7.05
CA PHE A 130 -1.24 9.32 -7.02
C PHE A 130 -1.26 8.00 -6.28
N ASP A 131 -2.45 7.63 -5.83
CA ASP A 131 -2.72 6.40 -5.12
C ASP A 131 -4.15 5.94 -5.45
N ASN A 132 -4.40 4.63 -5.47
CA ASN A 132 -5.74 4.12 -5.74
C ASN A 132 -6.63 4.11 -4.48
N ASP A 133 -6.05 4.31 -3.29
CA ASP A 133 -6.78 4.41 -2.04
C ASP A 133 -7.44 5.79 -1.88
N PRO A 134 -8.78 5.87 -1.73
CA PRO A 134 -9.48 7.13 -1.48
C PRO A 134 -9.04 7.86 -0.20
N ASP A 135 -8.52 7.15 0.80
CA ASP A 135 -8.06 7.73 2.06
C ASP A 135 -6.67 8.40 1.92
N CYS A 136 -5.91 8.08 0.87
CA CYS A 136 -4.61 8.70 0.58
C CYS A 136 -4.74 10.20 0.27
N GLY A 137 -5.84 10.62 -0.38
CA GLY A 137 -6.09 12.04 -0.68
C GLY A 137 -6.10 12.93 0.56
N PRO A 138 -7.00 12.68 1.54
CA PRO A 138 -7.01 13.36 2.83
C PRO A 138 -5.67 13.28 3.58
N ALA A 139 -5.02 12.11 3.59
CA ALA A 139 -3.75 11.93 4.30
C ALA A 139 -2.60 12.76 3.68
N MET A 140 -2.58 12.89 2.35
CA MET A 140 -1.59 13.70 1.66
C MET A 140 -1.78 15.20 1.91
N ALA A 141 -3.05 15.65 1.95
CA ALA A 141 -3.37 17.02 2.33
C ALA A 141 -2.92 17.32 3.77
N GLU A 142 -3.23 16.42 4.71
CA GLU A 142 -2.76 16.52 6.10
C GLU A 142 -1.23 16.54 6.18
N PHE A 143 -0.55 15.69 5.41
CA PHE A 143 0.90 15.66 5.35
C PHE A 143 1.50 17.00 4.87
N ILE A 144 0.93 17.60 3.82
CA ILE A 144 1.36 18.92 3.34
C ILE A 144 1.13 19.99 4.41
N ASP A 145 -0.02 19.98 5.06
CA ASP A 145 -0.38 20.96 6.09
C ASP A 145 0.54 20.86 7.32
N LEU A 146 0.82 19.66 7.80
CA LEU A 146 1.75 19.43 8.91
C LEU A 146 3.17 19.95 8.62
N ASN A 147 3.59 19.89 7.36
CA ASN A 147 4.92 20.31 6.93
C ASN A 147 4.96 21.70 6.28
N ALA A 148 3.85 22.46 6.31
CA ALA A 148 3.74 23.76 5.63
C ALA A 148 4.82 24.77 6.07
N HIS A 149 5.28 24.68 7.32
CA HIS A 149 6.36 25.49 7.87
C HIS A 149 7.72 25.25 7.21
N LEU A 150 7.94 24.08 6.61
CA LEU A 150 9.13 23.76 5.81
C LEU A 150 8.99 24.17 4.34
N LEU A 151 7.76 24.40 3.91
CA LEU A 151 7.39 24.60 2.51
C LEU A 151 7.19 26.09 2.16
N ASP A 152 7.30 26.99 3.13
CA ASP A 152 6.97 28.42 2.99
C ASP A 152 5.58 28.64 2.35
N GLY A 153 4.60 27.82 2.71
CA GLY A 153 3.24 27.88 2.16
C GLY A 153 3.11 27.42 0.69
N ARG A 154 4.14 26.77 0.13
CA ARG A 154 4.08 26.19 -1.22
C ARG A 154 3.54 24.76 -1.17
N THR A 155 2.84 24.37 -2.24
CA THR A 155 2.48 22.97 -2.47
C THR A 155 3.59 22.32 -3.32
N PRO A 156 4.40 21.42 -2.76
CA PRO A 156 5.60 20.92 -3.43
C PRO A 156 5.31 19.96 -4.59
N PHE A 157 4.11 19.38 -4.63
CA PHE A 157 3.69 18.42 -5.64
C PHE A 157 2.17 18.45 -5.83
N ARG A 158 1.71 17.97 -6.97
CA ARG A 158 0.30 17.69 -7.23
C ARG A 158 0.00 16.26 -6.81
N HIS A 159 -1.17 16.01 -6.25
CA HIS A 159 -1.63 14.65 -5.97
C HIS A 159 -3.09 14.44 -6.39
N PHE A 160 -3.47 13.18 -6.62
CA PHE A 160 -4.87 12.78 -6.83
C PHE A 160 -5.08 11.31 -6.43
N VAL A 161 -6.32 10.92 -6.19
CA VAL A 161 -6.70 9.51 -6.05
C VAL A 161 -7.03 8.97 -7.43
N GLY A 162 -6.32 7.94 -7.87
CA GLY A 162 -6.50 7.34 -9.19
C GLY A 162 -5.39 6.36 -9.55
N LEU A 163 -5.28 6.07 -10.83
CA LEU A 163 -4.37 5.07 -11.39
C LEU A 163 -3.42 5.70 -12.41
N LEU A 164 -2.48 4.89 -12.90
CA LEU A 164 -1.47 5.32 -13.86
C LEU A 164 -2.06 5.79 -15.20
N ASP A 165 -3.24 5.29 -15.58
CA ASP A 165 -3.94 5.64 -16.83
C ASP A 165 -4.81 6.91 -16.71
N ASP A 166 -4.79 7.59 -15.56
CA ASP A 166 -5.54 8.83 -15.35
C ASP A 166 -5.07 9.95 -16.32
N PRO A 167 -5.98 10.74 -16.91
CA PRO A 167 -5.63 11.83 -17.85
C PRO A 167 -4.70 12.92 -17.31
N GLN A 168 -4.47 12.97 -15.99
CA GLN A 168 -3.52 13.86 -15.34
C GLN A 168 -2.07 13.37 -15.46
N VAL A 169 -1.86 12.07 -15.69
CA VAL A 169 -0.55 11.45 -15.93
C VAL A 169 -0.18 11.66 -17.39
N ARG A 170 0.60 12.72 -17.66
CA ARG A 170 0.84 13.17 -19.05
C ARG A 170 2.23 12.90 -19.60
N GLY A 171 3.19 12.52 -18.75
CA GLY A 171 4.57 12.24 -19.16
C GLY A 171 5.20 13.29 -20.11
N PRO A 172 6.34 12.98 -20.71
CA PRO A 172 7.28 11.98 -20.22
C PRO A 172 7.93 12.43 -18.90
N TYR A 173 8.10 11.51 -17.95
CA TYR A 173 8.72 11.75 -16.66
C TYR A 173 10.18 11.28 -16.66
N GLN A 174 11.06 12.13 -16.12
CA GLN A 174 12.49 11.85 -16.00
C GLN A 174 12.78 10.86 -14.87
N VAL A 175 11.91 10.81 -13.86
CA VAL A 175 12.01 9.91 -12.72
C VAL A 175 10.61 9.42 -12.39
N LEU A 176 10.50 8.10 -12.26
CA LEU A 176 9.35 7.38 -11.74
C LEU A 176 9.78 6.71 -10.43
N LEU A 177 8.88 6.69 -9.45
CA LEU A 177 9.07 5.97 -8.20
C LEU A 177 7.81 5.15 -7.94
N ALA A 178 7.99 3.85 -7.77
CA ALA A 178 6.93 2.94 -7.36
C ALA A 178 7.43 2.14 -6.15
N ASN A 179 6.80 2.33 -5.00
CA ASN A 179 7.09 1.58 -3.78
C ASN A 179 5.87 0.73 -3.43
N ILE A 180 5.68 -0.35 -4.18
CA ILE A 180 4.48 -1.22 -4.19
C ILE A 180 4.91 -2.66 -4.44
N LEU A 181 3.98 -3.62 -4.33
CA LEU A 181 4.27 -5.04 -4.53
C LEU A 181 4.76 -5.35 -5.95
N LEU A 182 5.57 -6.40 -6.09
CA LEU A 182 6.19 -6.77 -7.37
C LEU A 182 5.14 -7.06 -8.45
N GLU A 183 4.04 -7.72 -8.12
CA GLU A 183 2.94 -8.02 -9.04
C GLU A 183 2.37 -6.75 -9.65
N THR A 184 2.11 -5.75 -8.81
CA THR A 184 1.58 -4.46 -9.25
C THR A 184 2.61 -3.71 -10.09
N ILE A 185 3.90 -3.79 -9.75
CA ILE A 185 4.95 -3.25 -10.61
C ILE A 185 4.90 -3.92 -11.99
N GLN A 186 4.85 -5.25 -12.03
CA GLN A 186 4.79 -6.02 -13.28
C GLN A 186 3.61 -5.62 -14.17
N GLU A 187 2.43 -5.46 -13.57
CA GLU A 187 1.22 -5.01 -14.27
C GLU A 187 1.36 -3.58 -14.82
N LEU A 188 1.98 -2.68 -14.07
CA LEU A 188 2.11 -1.27 -14.44
C LEU A 188 3.30 -0.97 -15.35
N LEU A 189 4.26 -1.88 -15.50
CA LEU A 189 5.48 -1.67 -16.29
C LEU A 189 5.23 -1.15 -17.72
N PRO A 190 4.24 -1.67 -18.49
CA PRO A 190 3.93 -1.14 -19.82
C PRO A 190 3.54 0.35 -19.78
N GLY A 191 2.62 0.73 -18.89
CA GLY A 191 2.20 2.12 -18.74
C GLY A 191 3.34 3.01 -18.21
N MET A 192 4.16 2.49 -17.28
CA MET A 192 5.34 3.21 -16.77
C MET A 192 6.33 3.47 -17.90
N ALA A 193 6.50 2.53 -18.83
CA ALA A 193 7.39 2.68 -19.98
C ALA A 193 6.88 3.73 -20.99
N GLU A 194 5.56 3.91 -21.12
CA GLU A 194 4.94 4.92 -21.98
C GLU A 194 5.11 6.33 -21.41
N VAL A 195 4.95 6.48 -20.10
CA VAL A 195 5.06 7.79 -19.45
C VAL A 195 6.50 8.12 -19.03
N ALA A 196 7.45 7.20 -19.16
CA ALA A 196 8.87 7.44 -18.92
C ALA A 196 9.52 8.19 -20.10
N ALA A 197 10.35 9.19 -19.81
CA ALA A 197 11.24 9.74 -20.82
C ALA A 197 12.29 8.71 -21.26
N PRO A 198 12.76 8.74 -22.52
CA PRO A 198 13.96 7.99 -22.93
C PRO A 198 15.15 8.34 -22.02
N GLY A 199 15.83 7.33 -21.46
CA GLY A 199 16.88 7.52 -20.46
C GLY A 199 16.38 8.00 -19.08
N GLY A 200 15.06 8.07 -18.88
CA GLY A 200 14.43 8.32 -17.59
C GLY A 200 14.67 7.17 -16.61
N ARG A 201 14.56 7.45 -15.31
CA ARG A 201 14.85 6.48 -14.24
C ARG A 201 13.57 5.97 -13.60
N LEU A 202 13.53 4.69 -13.30
CA LEU A 202 12.53 4.07 -12.42
C LEU A 202 13.22 3.62 -11.14
N ILE A 203 12.64 3.97 -10.00
CA ILE A 203 12.95 3.37 -8.70
C ILE A 203 11.78 2.44 -8.37
N ALA A 204 11.99 1.13 -8.53
CA ALA A 204 11.04 0.08 -8.20
C ALA A 204 11.41 -0.49 -6.83
N SER A 205 10.56 -0.31 -5.82
CA SER A 205 10.77 -0.67 -4.41
C SER A 205 9.52 -1.38 -3.88
N GLY A 206 9.59 -1.94 -2.67
CA GLY A 206 8.51 -2.77 -2.12
C GLY A 206 8.60 -4.23 -2.61
N ILE A 207 9.78 -4.64 -3.05
CA ILE A 207 10.05 -5.97 -3.58
C ILE A 207 10.78 -6.80 -2.53
N LEU A 208 10.33 -8.03 -2.30
CA LEU A 208 11.02 -8.98 -1.42
C LEU A 208 12.34 -9.44 -2.06
N ALA A 209 13.41 -9.52 -1.26
CA ALA A 209 14.76 -9.81 -1.73
C ALA A 209 14.88 -11.18 -2.41
N GLU A 210 14.09 -12.16 -1.99
CA GLU A 210 14.04 -13.50 -2.59
C GLU A 210 13.45 -13.51 -4.02
N ARG A 211 12.73 -12.46 -4.41
CA ARG A 211 12.14 -12.28 -5.74
C ARG A 211 12.93 -11.33 -6.63
N GLN A 212 14.19 -11.05 -6.28
CA GLN A 212 15.05 -10.15 -7.04
C GLN A 212 15.17 -10.56 -8.52
N ASP A 213 15.44 -11.84 -8.79
CA ASP A 213 15.69 -12.30 -10.16
C ASP A 213 14.44 -12.16 -11.03
N GLU A 214 13.27 -12.47 -10.47
CA GLU A 214 11.98 -12.24 -11.11
C GLU A 214 11.79 -10.75 -11.44
N ALA A 215 12.02 -9.87 -10.46
CA ALA A 215 11.90 -8.42 -10.65
C ALA A 215 12.83 -7.88 -11.73
N LEU A 216 14.08 -8.35 -11.77
CA LEU A 216 15.05 -7.95 -12.79
C LEU A 216 14.60 -8.38 -14.19
N VAL A 217 14.08 -9.61 -14.35
CA VAL A 217 13.55 -10.09 -15.62
C VAL A 217 12.34 -9.26 -16.06
N SER A 218 11.40 -9.00 -15.15
CA SER A 218 10.21 -8.19 -15.45
C SER A 218 10.59 -6.78 -15.91
N LEU A 219 11.52 -6.11 -15.22
CA LEU A 219 11.99 -4.77 -15.61
C LEU A 219 12.57 -4.76 -17.03
N VAL A 220 13.43 -5.74 -17.35
CA VAL A 220 14.03 -5.86 -18.69
C VAL A 220 12.96 -6.07 -19.76
N LEU A 221 12.00 -6.97 -19.52
CA LEU A 221 10.89 -7.22 -20.44
C LEU A 221 9.97 -6.00 -20.57
N GLY A 222 9.84 -5.20 -19.51
CA GLY A 222 9.09 -3.95 -19.47
C GLY A 222 9.81 -2.74 -20.09
N GLY A 223 10.99 -2.93 -20.71
CA GLY A 223 11.72 -1.85 -21.37
C GLY A 223 12.53 -0.96 -20.41
N PHE A 224 12.92 -1.50 -19.26
CA PHE A 224 13.80 -0.85 -18.30
C PHE A 224 15.06 -1.69 -18.08
N ARG A 225 16.23 -1.06 -18.23
CA ARG A 225 17.53 -1.67 -17.94
C ARG A 225 17.87 -1.46 -16.45
N PRO A 226 17.96 -2.53 -15.63
CA PRO A 226 18.41 -2.41 -14.25
C PRO A 226 19.84 -1.86 -14.18
N LEU A 227 20.07 -0.89 -13.29
CA LEU A 227 21.36 -0.25 -13.07
C LEU A 227 21.95 -0.59 -11.69
N ARG A 228 21.11 -0.65 -10.66
CA ARG A 228 21.54 -0.91 -9.28
C ARG A 228 20.42 -1.56 -8.48
N VAL A 229 20.79 -2.51 -7.62
CA VAL A 229 19.91 -3.03 -6.56
C VAL A 229 20.44 -2.55 -5.21
N VAL A 230 19.54 -2.08 -4.37
CA VAL A 230 19.81 -1.73 -2.97
C VAL A 230 18.97 -2.66 -2.11
N ARG A 231 19.56 -3.23 -1.06
CA ARG A 231 18.88 -4.13 -0.13
C ARG A 231 18.86 -3.54 1.27
N GLU A 232 17.71 -3.67 1.93
CA GLU A 232 17.52 -3.33 3.33
C GLU A 232 16.67 -4.42 4.00
N GLY A 233 17.30 -5.26 4.82
CA GLY A 233 16.66 -6.43 5.41
C GLY A 233 16.13 -7.41 4.36
N GLU A 234 14.82 -7.63 4.37
CA GLU A 234 14.09 -8.50 3.45
C GLU A 234 13.60 -7.79 2.19
N TRP A 235 13.78 -6.47 2.10
CA TRP A 235 13.30 -5.65 0.99
C TRP A 235 14.44 -5.21 0.09
N ILE A 236 14.12 -5.00 -1.19
CA ILE A 236 15.00 -4.39 -2.18
C ILE A 236 14.33 -3.23 -2.89
N ALA A 237 15.17 -2.32 -3.37
CA ALA A 237 14.83 -1.30 -4.34
C ALA A 237 15.77 -1.42 -5.55
N ILE A 238 15.21 -1.37 -6.75
CA ILE A 238 15.93 -1.47 -8.02
C ILE A 238 15.85 -0.11 -8.71
N LEU A 239 17.01 0.49 -8.98
CA LEU A 239 17.14 1.61 -9.89
C LEU A 239 17.31 1.05 -11.31
N ALA A 240 16.40 1.42 -12.21
CA ALA A 240 16.44 1.05 -13.62
C ALA A 240 16.32 2.28 -14.53
N GLU A 241 16.73 2.13 -15.79
CA GLU A 241 16.71 3.19 -16.80
C GLU A 241 15.87 2.78 -18.00
N ARG A 242 14.99 3.66 -18.47
CA ARG A 242 14.14 3.44 -19.63
C ARG A 242 14.99 3.35 -20.91
N THR A 243 14.89 2.21 -21.61
CA THR A 243 15.64 1.90 -22.84
C THR A 243 14.90 2.25 -24.11
#